data_AF-A0AAV3Y9U8-F1
#
_entry.id   AF-A0AAV3Y9U8-F1
#
_cell.length_a   1.000
_cell.length_b   1.000
_cell.length_c   1.000
_cell.angle_alpha   90.00
_cell.angle_beta   90.00
_cell.angle_gamma   90.00
#
_symmetry.space_group_name_H-M   'P 1'
#
loop_
_entity.id
_entity.type
_entity.pdbx_description
1 polymer ?
#
loop_
_entity_poly.entity_id
_entity_poly.type
_entity_poly.pdbx_seq_one_letter_code
_entity_poly.pdbx_strand_id
1 'polypeptide(L)'
;MILYTLEHAKNLKKVTVNYFETNHGQNEGDCMHSVIERKVSKQPEIMVPSQLATLIQTARATGKKQYTVYEINTVDVIDWKRYGQDIGLHAWRDARDGNSLVWTKVMSVALEKRKGECDMLFKHSHMEEFSVVSKPPKKQKDKYKSKTLTRPQNAYASVPKLSLPKYNDLIALCSGPKPVVYQQDQIMFYSNLPHTQK
;
A
#
# COMPACT_ATOMS: atom_id res chain seq x y z
N MET A 1 1.63 -1.73 8.71
CA MET A 1 0.76 -0.54 8.74
C MET A 1 -0.22 -0.55 9.91
N ILE A 2 -1.22 -1.44 9.94
CA ILE A 2 -2.35 -1.36 10.89
C ILE A 2 -1.89 -1.47 12.36
N LEU A 3 -0.96 -2.37 12.65
CA LEU A 3 -0.32 -2.47 13.97
C LEU A 3 0.29 -1.13 14.41
N TYR A 4 1.10 -0.50 13.55
CA TYR A 4 1.72 0.79 13.84
C TYR A 4 0.67 1.87 14.09
N THR A 5 -0.40 1.91 13.30
CA THR A 5 -1.51 2.86 13.49
C THR A 5 -2.15 2.69 14.87
N LEU A 6 -2.43 1.46 15.29
CA LEU A 6 -3.05 1.21 16.59
C LEU A 6 -2.12 1.57 17.76
N GLU A 7 -0.83 1.26 17.66
CA GLU A 7 0.17 1.62 18.67
C GLU A 7 0.25 3.13 18.89
N HIS A 8 0.21 3.93 17.82
CA HIS A 8 0.43 5.38 17.88
C HIS A 8 -0.87 6.20 18.01
N ALA A 9 -2.02 5.63 17.68
CA ALA A 9 -3.30 6.29 17.86
C ALA A 9 -3.65 6.47 19.35
N LYS A 10 -4.12 7.68 19.71
CA LYS A 10 -4.55 8.01 21.07
C LYS A 10 -5.90 7.38 21.43
N ASN A 11 -6.83 7.39 20.47
CA ASN A 11 -8.24 7.05 20.70
C ASN A 11 -8.67 5.72 20.06
N LEU A 12 -7.75 5.00 19.40
CA LEU A 12 -8.04 3.72 18.77
C LEU A 12 -7.60 2.58 19.71
N LYS A 13 -8.53 1.70 20.06
CA LYS A 13 -8.29 0.60 21.02
C LYS A 13 -8.27 -0.78 20.36
N LYS A 14 -9.02 -0.96 19.28
CA LYS A 14 -9.14 -2.24 18.59
C LYS A 14 -9.31 -2.00 17.09
N VAL A 15 -8.66 -2.84 16.30
CA VAL A 15 -8.90 -2.94 14.85
C VAL A 15 -9.02 -4.41 14.50
N THR A 16 -10.08 -4.77 13.78
CA THR A 16 -10.23 -6.11 13.20
C THR A 16 -10.25 -5.98 11.69
N VAL A 17 -9.44 -6.79 11.03
CA VAL A 17 -9.33 -6.86 9.57
C VAL A 17 -9.75 -8.26 9.18
N ASN A 18 -10.83 -8.35 8.40
CA ASN A 18 -11.30 -9.60 7.85
C ASN A 18 -10.87 -9.67 6.39
N TYR A 19 -10.26 -10.80 6.03
CA TYR A 19 -9.91 -11.15 4.67
C TYR A 19 -10.94 -12.15 4.16
N PHE A 20 -11.34 -12.00 2.90
CA PHE A 20 -12.16 -12.99 2.22
C PHE A 20 -11.31 -14.18 1.80
N GLU A 21 -11.97 -15.33 1.61
CA GLU A 21 -11.33 -16.49 1.01
C GLU A 21 -10.80 -16.12 -0.39
N THR A 22 -9.64 -16.69 -0.72
CA THR A 22 -9.05 -16.59 -2.05
C THR A 22 -10.12 -16.97 -3.09
N ASN A 23 -10.38 -16.06 -4.05
CA ASN A 23 -11.37 -16.17 -5.13
C ASN A 23 -12.83 -15.73 -4.84
N HIS A 24 -13.14 -15.18 -3.66
CA HIS A 24 -14.47 -14.61 -3.35
C HIS A 24 -14.45 -13.10 -3.09
N GLY A 25 -13.74 -12.36 -3.95
CA GLY A 25 -13.57 -10.91 -3.85
C GLY A 25 -14.71 -10.12 -4.46
N GLN A 26 -15.89 -10.06 -3.83
CA GLN A 26 -16.70 -8.84 -3.95
C GLN A 26 -16.14 -7.83 -2.95
N ASN A 27 -14.96 -7.28 -3.27
CA ASN A 27 -14.32 -6.30 -2.42
C ASN A 27 -14.88 -4.92 -2.76
N GLU A 28 -15.24 -4.12 -1.74
CA GLU A 28 -15.66 -2.72 -1.94
C GLU A 28 -14.55 -1.90 -2.65
N GLY A 29 -13.29 -2.33 -2.54
CA GLY A 29 -12.18 -1.74 -3.32
C GLY A 29 -12.29 -1.94 -4.83
N ASP A 30 -12.79 -3.09 -5.28
CA ASP A 30 -13.00 -3.35 -6.72
C ASP A 30 -14.15 -2.49 -7.28
N CYS A 31 -15.11 -2.11 -6.43
CA CYS A 31 -16.17 -1.20 -6.86
C CYS A 31 -15.63 0.22 -7.11
N MET A 32 -14.68 0.70 -6.28
CA MET A 32 -14.03 2.00 -6.49
C MET A 32 -13.16 1.99 -7.75
N HIS A 33 -12.33 0.96 -7.93
CA HIS A 33 -11.52 0.79 -9.15
C HIS A 33 -12.39 0.75 -10.40
N SER A 34 -13.43 -0.09 -10.41
CA SER A 34 -14.36 -0.20 -11.54
C SER A 34 -15.04 1.14 -11.88
N VAL A 35 -15.41 1.93 -10.87
CA VAL A 35 -16.03 3.25 -11.07
C VAL A 35 -15.04 4.26 -11.65
N ILE A 36 -13.79 4.28 -11.16
CA ILE A 36 -12.72 5.12 -11.69
C ILE A 36 -12.39 4.71 -13.12
N GLU A 37 -12.14 3.42 -13.37
CA GLU A 37 -11.84 2.89 -14.70
C GLU A 37 -12.94 3.21 -15.70
N ARG A 38 -14.21 3.05 -15.31
CA ARG A 38 -15.35 3.42 -16.15
C ARG A 38 -15.42 4.92 -16.43
N LYS A 39 -15.00 5.78 -15.49
CA LYS A 39 -14.94 7.23 -15.70
C LYS A 39 -13.82 7.61 -16.65
N VAL A 40 -12.64 7.02 -16.45
CA VAL A 40 -11.42 7.19 -17.25
C VAL A 40 -11.64 6.72 -18.68
N SER A 41 -12.22 5.53 -18.89
CA SER A 41 -12.47 4.96 -20.23
C SER A 41 -13.52 5.72 -21.04
N LYS A 42 -14.38 6.51 -20.38
CA LYS A 42 -15.32 7.41 -21.04
C LYS A 42 -14.69 8.75 -21.46
N GLN A 43 -13.47 9.04 -21.01
CA GLN A 43 -12.78 10.23 -21.48
C GLN A 43 -12.14 9.90 -22.83
N PRO A 44 -12.47 10.65 -23.90
CA PRO A 44 -11.88 10.42 -25.21
C PRO A 44 -10.36 10.67 -25.19
N GLU A 45 -9.89 11.51 -24.28
CA GLU A 45 -8.50 11.91 -24.21
C GLU A 45 -8.10 12.29 -22.78
N ILE A 46 -6.91 11.85 -22.37
CA ILE A 46 -6.25 12.23 -21.12
C ILE A 46 -4.83 12.63 -21.50
N MET A 47 -4.61 13.94 -21.60
CA MET A 47 -3.38 14.52 -22.13
C MET A 47 -2.29 14.62 -21.07
N VAL A 48 -2.67 14.83 -19.81
CA VAL A 48 -1.71 15.01 -18.71
C VAL A 48 -2.09 14.19 -17.48
N PRO A 49 -1.10 13.64 -16.75
CA PRO A 49 -1.37 12.88 -15.53
C PRO A 49 -2.18 13.65 -14.47
N SER A 50 -2.02 14.97 -14.38
CA SER A 50 -2.77 15.81 -13.42
C SER A 50 -4.29 15.79 -13.65
N GLN A 51 -4.75 15.52 -14.88
CA GLN A 51 -6.18 15.36 -15.16
C GLN A 51 -6.78 14.13 -14.45
N LEU A 52 -5.97 13.12 -14.15
CA LEU A 52 -6.43 11.91 -13.46
C LEU A 52 -6.95 12.21 -12.06
N ALA A 53 -6.36 13.16 -11.33
CA ALA A 53 -6.80 13.51 -9.98
C ALA A 53 -8.27 13.97 -9.99
N THR A 54 -8.61 14.89 -10.90
CA THR A 54 -9.98 15.40 -11.10
C THR A 54 -10.94 14.31 -11.58
N LEU A 55 -10.49 13.46 -12.51
CA LEU A 55 -11.30 12.35 -13.00
C LEU A 55 -11.61 11.33 -11.91
N ILE A 56 -10.62 10.99 -11.08
CA ILE A 56 -10.80 10.14 -9.91
C ILE A 56 -11.76 10.81 -8.94
N GLN A 57 -11.54 12.07 -8.57
CA GLN A 57 -12.40 12.82 -7.63
C GLN A 57 -13.88 12.77 -8.03
N THR A 58 -14.14 12.94 -9.33
CA THR A 58 -15.49 13.00 -9.92
C THR A 58 -16.02 11.65 -10.43
N ALA A 59 -15.27 10.56 -10.26
CA ALA A 59 -15.66 9.24 -10.79
C ALA A 59 -16.95 8.72 -10.19
N ARG A 60 -17.21 9.01 -8.90
CA ARG A 60 -18.47 8.70 -8.23
C ARG A 60 -19.57 9.67 -8.69
N ALA A 61 -20.16 9.37 -9.84
CA ALA A 61 -21.17 10.22 -10.49
C ALA A 61 -22.55 10.20 -9.79
N THR A 62 -22.87 9.15 -9.03
CA THR A 62 -24.18 8.96 -8.39
C THR A 62 -24.06 9.08 -6.86
N GLY A 63 -24.44 10.24 -6.32
CA GLY A 63 -24.50 10.52 -4.88
C GLY A 63 -23.95 11.89 -4.48
N LYS A 64 -24.20 12.33 -3.24
CA LYS A 64 -23.84 13.67 -2.72
C LYS A 64 -22.34 13.87 -2.38
N LYS A 65 -21.46 12.89 -2.61
CA LYS A 65 -20.05 12.98 -2.19
C LYS A 65 -19.09 12.42 -3.24
N GLN A 66 -18.24 13.30 -3.75
CA GLN A 66 -17.05 12.99 -4.54
C GLN A 66 -16.00 12.26 -3.68
N TYR A 67 -15.05 11.58 -4.32
CA TYR A 67 -13.91 11.03 -3.59
C TYR A 67 -13.01 12.17 -3.09
N THR A 68 -12.36 11.97 -1.95
CA THR A 68 -11.26 12.85 -1.53
C THR A 68 -9.98 12.26 -2.09
N VAL A 69 -9.33 13.00 -2.99
CA VAL A 69 -8.08 12.58 -3.63
C VAL A 69 -6.93 13.29 -2.95
N TYR A 70 -5.96 12.51 -2.47
CA TYR A 70 -4.70 13.01 -1.94
C TYR A 70 -3.60 12.64 -2.92
N GLU A 71 -3.04 13.64 -3.59
CA GLU A 71 -1.85 13.45 -4.43
C GLU A 71 -0.64 13.27 -3.53
N ILE A 72 0.07 12.15 -3.71
CA ILE A 72 1.23 11.78 -2.90
C ILE A 72 2.51 11.87 -3.74
N ASN A 73 3.60 12.24 -3.10
CA ASN A 73 4.93 12.28 -3.70
C ASN A 73 5.77 11.07 -3.28
N THR A 74 6.94 10.91 -3.89
CA THR A 74 7.90 9.85 -3.54
C THR A 74 8.24 9.83 -2.04
N VAL A 75 8.32 11.01 -1.41
CA VAL A 75 8.67 11.17 0.01
C VAL A 75 7.56 10.70 0.96
N ASP A 76 6.33 10.55 0.47
CA ASP A 76 5.17 10.13 1.26
C ASP A 76 5.01 8.60 1.28
N VAL A 77 5.76 7.88 0.45
CA VAL A 77 5.67 6.42 0.35
C VAL A 77 6.55 5.77 1.43
N ILE A 78 5.90 5.01 2.32
CA ILE A 78 6.53 4.36 3.47
C ILE A 78 6.83 2.88 3.18
N ASP A 79 8.00 2.39 3.59
CA ASP A 79 8.39 0.99 3.46
C ASP A 79 7.81 0.11 4.59
N TRP A 80 6.55 -0.27 4.41
CA TRP A 80 5.89 -1.17 5.35
C TRP A 80 6.45 -2.60 5.32
N LYS A 81 7.07 -3.01 4.20
CA LYS A 81 7.65 -4.35 4.05
C LYS A 81 8.89 -4.47 4.93
N ARG A 82 9.81 -3.52 4.82
CA ARG A 82 10.99 -3.44 5.69
C ARG A 82 10.59 -3.28 7.16
N TYR A 83 9.62 -2.42 7.45
CA TYR A 83 9.10 -2.31 8.82
C TYR A 83 8.62 -3.67 9.37
N GLY A 84 7.89 -4.45 8.56
CA GLY A 84 7.46 -5.81 8.92
C GLY A 84 8.62 -6.76 9.20
N GLN A 85 9.72 -6.64 8.46
CA GLN A 85 10.95 -7.42 8.67
C GLN A 85 11.67 -7.00 9.96
N ASP A 86 11.76 -5.70 10.21
CA ASP A 86 12.42 -5.12 11.39
C ASP A 86 11.71 -5.54 12.69
N ILE A 87 10.38 -5.63 12.69
CA ILE A 87 9.60 -6.16 13.83
C ILE A 87 9.57 -7.69 13.91
N GLY A 88 10.18 -8.37 12.95
CA GLY A 88 10.25 -9.82 12.88
C GLY A 88 8.90 -10.50 12.67
N LEU A 89 7.98 -9.90 11.90
CA LEU A 89 6.60 -10.40 11.71
C LEU A 89 6.55 -11.88 11.29
N HIS A 90 7.48 -12.32 10.41
CA HIS A 90 7.56 -13.71 9.96
C HIS A 90 8.06 -14.70 11.04
N ALA A 91 8.68 -14.20 12.11
CA ALA A 91 9.13 -15.01 13.25
C ALA A 91 8.03 -15.22 14.30
N TRP A 92 6.87 -14.59 14.14
CA TRP A 92 5.75 -14.74 15.07
C TRP A 92 5.11 -16.12 14.91
N ARG A 93 4.55 -16.64 16.01
CA ARG A 93 4.04 -18.02 16.14
C ARG A 93 2.65 -18.02 16.74
N ASP A 94 1.89 -19.09 16.52
CA ASP A 94 0.67 -19.32 17.31
C ASP A 94 1.08 -19.63 18.77
N ALA A 95 0.46 -18.95 19.72
CA ALA A 95 0.76 -19.12 21.14
C ALA A 95 0.31 -20.47 21.70
N ARG A 96 -0.64 -21.17 21.04
CA ARG A 96 -1.20 -22.44 21.51
C ARG A 96 -0.27 -23.62 21.26
N ASP A 97 0.30 -23.70 20.05
CA ASP A 97 1.09 -24.84 19.59
C ASP A 97 2.56 -24.49 19.29
N GLY A 98 2.91 -23.20 19.27
CA GLY A 98 4.25 -22.72 18.93
C GLY A 98 4.57 -22.82 17.43
N ASN A 99 3.61 -23.20 16.59
CA ASN A 99 3.84 -23.39 15.17
C ASN A 99 3.99 -22.08 14.41
N SER A 100 4.64 -22.15 13.25
CA SER A 100 4.81 -20.99 12.37
C SER A 100 3.49 -20.57 11.75
N LEU A 101 3.18 -19.27 11.84
CA LEU A 101 1.98 -18.71 11.24
C LEU A 101 2.09 -18.70 9.72
N VAL A 102 1.16 -19.37 9.04
CA VAL A 102 1.02 -19.34 7.59
C VAL A 102 0.17 -18.13 7.22
N TRP A 103 0.81 -16.97 7.12
CA TRP A 103 0.16 -15.67 6.90
C TRP A 103 -0.79 -15.63 5.69
N THR A 104 -0.55 -16.45 4.66
CA THR A 104 -1.40 -16.54 3.46
C THR A 104 -2.73 -17.23 3.70
N LYS A 105 -2.89 -17.98 4.81
CA LYS A 105 -4.13 -18.65 5.19
C LYS A 105 -4.90 -17.89 6.27
N VAL A 106 -4.36 -16.78 6.77
CA VAL A 106 -5.02 -15.98 7.81
C VAL A 106 -6.23 -15.27 7.21
N MET A 107 -7.40 -15.54 7.76
CA MET A 107 -8.69 -14.99 7.31
C MET A 107 -9.16 -13.81 8.15
N SER A 108 -8.68 -13.67 9.39
CA SER A 108 -8.96 -12.50 10.20
C SER A 108 -7.79 -12.18 11.11
N VAL A 109 -7.48 -10.90 11.26
CA VAL A 109 -6.50 -10.38 12.21
C VAL A 109 -7.19 -9.35 13.08
N ALA A 110 -7.17 -9.57 14.39
CA ALA A 110 -7.59 -8.59 15.38
C ALA A 110 -6.38 -8.04 16.13
N LEU A 111 -6.37 -6.74 16.34
CA LEU A 111 -5.34 -6.03 17.09
C LEU A 111 -6.02 -5.31 18.25
N GLU A 112 -5.54 -5.54 19.47
CA GLU A 112 -6.12 -4.97 20.68
C GLU A 112 -5.04 -4.27 21.51
N LYS A 113 -5.29 -2.99 21.83
CA LYS A 113 -4.40 -2.19 22.66
C LYS A 113 -4.83 -2.30 24.12
N ARG A 114 -4.03 -3.00 24.94
CA ARG A 114 -4.26 -3.21 26.37
C ARG A 114 -3.07 -2.69 27.17
N LYS A 115 -3.34 -1.79 28.13
CA LYS A 115 -2.33 -1.23 29.07
C LYS A 115 -1.04 -0.73 28.38
N GLY A 116 -1.14 -0.19 27.16
CA GLY A 116 0.01 0.33 26.40
C GLY A 116 0.71 -0.67 25.49
N GLU A 117 0.34 -1.94 25.52
CA GLU A 117 0.83 -2.97 24.60
C GLU A 117 -0.24 -3.35 23.57
N CYS A 118 0.20 -3.74 22.38
CA CYS A 118 -0.68 -4.24 21.32
C CYS A 118 -0.57 -5.76 21.21
N ASP A 119 -1.68 -6.43 21.48
CA ASP A 119 -1.86 -7.86 21.24
C ASP A 119 -2.36 -8.08 19.82
N MET A 120 -1.89 -9.14 19.18
CA MET A 120 -2.39 -9.60 17.89
C MET A 120 -3.07 -10.94 18.08
N LEU A 121 -4.26 -11.06 17.53
CA LEU A 121 -5.01 -12.29 17.42
C LEU A 121 -5.29 -12.57 15.94
N PHE A 122 -5.43 -13.85 15.60
CA PHE A 122 -5.68 -14.28 14.23
C PHE A 122 -6.67 -15.45 14.17
N LYS A 123 -7.25 -15.67 12.99
CA LYS A 123 -8.06 -16.84 12.66
C LYS A 123 -7.68 -17.39 11.28
N HIS A 124 -7.76 -18.70 11.10
CA HIS A 124 -7.66 -19.33 9.78
C HIS A 124 -9.04 -19.63 9.17
N SER A 125 -10.12 -19.50 9.94
CA SER A 125 -11.50 -19.59 9.47
C SER A 125 -12.38 -18.58 10.20
N HIS A 126 -13.41 -18.05 9.53
CA HIS A 126 -14.39 -17.16 10.16
C HIS A 126 -15.26 -17.85 11.21
N MET A 127 -15.33 -19.18 11.17
CA MET A 127 -16.08 -20.01 12.12
C MET A 127 -15.31 -20.34 13.40
N GLU A 128 -13.99 -20.09 13.40
CA GLU A 128 -13.13 -20.38 14.55
C GLU A 128 -13.08 -19.22 15.54
N GLU A 129 -12.66 -19.51 16.77
CA GLU A 129 -12.32 -18.48 17.76
C GLU A 129 -10.93 -17.90 17.51
N PHE A 130 -10.72 -16.66 17.99
CA PHE A 130 -9.44 -15.98 17.83
C PHE A 130 -8.32 -16.69 18.61
N SER A 131 -7.20 -16.90 17.93
CA SER A 131 -5.98 -17.44 18.52
C SER A 131 -4.96 -16.33 18.73
N VAL A 132 -4.17 -16.43 19.81
CA VAL A 132 -3.21 -15.38 20.18
C VAL A 132 -1.89 -15.60 19.45
N VAL A 133 -1.30 -14.51 18.96
CA VAL A 133 0.05 -14.54 18.39
C VAL A 133 1.09 -14.38 19.50
N SER A 134 2.05 -15.31 19.55
CA SER A 134 3.25 -15.20 20.36
C SER A 134 4.37 -14.49 19.59
N LYS A 135 4.96 -13.47 20.23
CA LYS A 135 6.12 -12.73 19.72
C LYS A 135 7.40 -13.46 20.14
N PRO A 136 8.44 -13.53 19.29
CA PRO A 136 9.69 -14.18 19.64
C PRO A 136 10.35 -13.55 20.88
N PRO A 137 10.99 -14.35 21.75
CA PRO A 137 11.63 -13.86 22.97
C PRO A 137 12.76 -12.87 22.67
N LYS A 138 12.94 -11.87 23.55
CA LYS A 138 13.85 -10.73 23.35
C LYS A 138 15.30 -11.11 23.01
N LYS A 139 15.79 -12.31 23.39
CA LYS A 139 17.16 -12.78 23.06
C LYS A 139 17.40 -13.01 21.56
N GLN A 140 16.35 -13.19 20.76
CA GLN A 140 16.46 -13.23 19.29
C GLN A 140 16.48 -11.83 18.65
N LYS A 141 16.21 -10.76 19.41
CA LYS A 141 16.33 -9.38 18.94
C LYS A 141 17.78 -8.91 18.79
N ASP A 142 18.77 -9.68 19.23
CA ASP A 142 20.17 -9.35 18.95
C ASP A 142 20.55 -9.70 17.50
N LYS A 143 19.85 -10.68 16.88
CA LYS A 143 19.91 -10.88 15.42
C LYS A 143 19.08 -9.85 14.65
N TYR A 144 17.98 -9.38 15.23
CA TYR A 144 17.11 -8.34 14.68
C TYR A 144 17.23 -7.08 15.52
N LYS A 145 18.37 -6.37 15.40
CA LYS A 145 18.79 -5.21 16.22
C LYS A 145 17.60 -4.53 16.89
N SER A 146 17.44 -4.75 18.20
CA SER A 146 16.47 -4.07 19.06
C SER A 146 16.74 -2.56 19.11
N LYS A 147 16.42 -1.84 18.05
CA LYS A 147 16.11 -0.42 18.13
C LYS A 147 14.64 -0.33 18.52
N THR A 148 14.34 0.47 19.54
CA THR A 148 13.03 1.06 19.82
C THR A 148 12.21 1.11 18.54
N LEU A 149 11.04 0.45 18.47
CA LEU A 149 10.20 0.32 17.26
C LEU A 149 10.34 1.56 16.37
N THR A 150 11.23 1.48 15.39
CA THR A 150 11.67 2.67 14.68
C THR A 150 10.52 3.10 13.82
N ARG A 151 10.21 4.41 13.84
CA ARG A 151 9.27 5.02 12.89
C ARG A 151 9.55 4.45 11.49
N PRO A 152 8.52 3.95 10.78
CA PRO A 152 8.73 3.33 9.48
C PRO A 152 9.38 4.36 8.55
N GLN A 153 10.33 3.90 7.76
CA GLN A 153 11.16 4.74 6.90
C GLN A 153 10.51 4.91 5.53
N ASN A 154 10.95 5.93 4.79
CA ASN A 154 10.53 6.11 3.41
C ASN A 154 11.02 4.93 2.55
N ALA A 155 10.18 4.49 1.62
CA ALA A 155 10.49 3.43 0.66
C ALA A 155 11.56 3.82 -0.34
N TYR A 156 11.71 5.12 -0.59
CA TYR A 156 12.64 5.64 -1.58
C TYR A 156 13.51 6.73 -0.96
N ALA A 157 14.83 6.64 -1.17
CA ALA A 157 15.79 7.66 -0.76
C ALA A 157 15.81 8.87 -1.72
N SER A 158 15.42 8.65 -2.97
CA SER A 158 15.30 9.64 -4.03
C SER A 158 14.16 9.26 -4.97
N VAL A 159 13.79 10.15 -5.89
CA VAL A 159 12.80 9.83 -6.93
C VAL A 159 13.21 8.55 -7.67
N PRO A 160 12.32 7.53 -7.77
CA PRO A 160 12.63 6.29 -8.44
C PRO A 160 12.94 6.54 -9.91
N LYS A 161 14.01 5.91 -10.40
CA LYS A 161 14.45 6.05 -11.78
C LYS A 161 13.74 5.03 -12.67
N LEU A 162 13.36 5.47 -13.87
CA LEU A 162 12.89 4.59 -14.93
C LEU A 162 14.06 3.77 -15.49
N SER A 163 13.75 2.55 -15.93
CA SER A 163 14.68 1.79 -16.77
C SER A 163 14.84 2.50 -18.12
N LEU A 164 16.03 2.40 -18.71
CA LEU A 164 16.29 3.04 -20.00
C LEU A 164 15.29 2.62 -21.10
N PRO A 165 14.90 1.33 -21.24
CA PRO A 165 13.89 0.95 -22.22
C PRO A 165 12.54 1.66 -22.01
N LYS A 166 12.10 1.78 -20.74
CA LYS A 166 10.83 2.43 -20.41
C LYS A 166 10.88 3.94 -20.64
N TYR A 167 12.01 4.57 -20.33
CA TYR A 167 12.22 5.98 -20.65
C TYR A 167 12.15 6.23 -22.17
N ASN A 168 12.87 5.43 -22.97
CA ASN A 168 12.88 5.56 -24.42
C ASN A 168 11.48 5.36 -25.03
N ASP A 169 10.71 4.41 -24.51
CA ASP A 169 9.32 4.17 -24.92
C ASP A 169 8.42 5.40 -24.67
N LEU A 170 8.56 6.05 -23.51
CA LEU A 170 7.82 7.28 -23.20
C LEU A 170 8.25 8.46 -24.08
N ILE A 171 9.55 8.60 -24.35
CA ILE A 171 10.05 9.65 -25.25
C ILE A 171 9.57 9.42 -26.69
N ALA A 172 9.39 8.17 -27.10
CA ALA A 172 8.86 7.86 -28.43
C ALA A 172 7.47 8.49 -28.65
N LEU A 173 6.63 8.59 -27.60
CA LEU A 173 5.31 9.26 -27.66
C LEU A 173 5.41 10.76 -28.01
N CYS A 174 6.54 11.38 -27.72
CA CYS A 174 6.82 12.81 -27.94
C CYS A 174 7.51 13.07 -29.29
N SER A 175 7.81 12.04 -30.07
CA SER A 175 8.68 12.13 -31.25
C SER A 175 8.06 11.51 -32.50
N GLY A 176 8.65 11.80 -33.67
CA GLY A 176 8.19 11.26 -34.95
C GLY A 176 7.25 12.19 -35.72
N PRO A 177 6.75 11.75 -36.90
CA PRO A 177 5.95 12.58 -37.80
C PRO A 177 4.53 12.85 -37.31
N LYS A 178 4.01 12.03 -36.38
CA LYS A 178 2.71 12.18 -35.73
C LYS A 178 2.85 11.86 -34.23
N PRO A 179 3.45 12.77 -33.45
CA PRO A 179 3.63 12.54 -32.02
C PRO A 179 2.28 12.52 -31.31
N VAL A 180 2.15 11.64 -30.32
CA VAL A 180 0.96 11.59 -29.45
C VAL A 180 0.96 12.81 -28.52
N VAL A 181 2.14 13.19 -28.03
CA VAL A 181 2.35 14.36 -27.18
C VAL A 181 3.09 15.43 -27.98
N TYR A 182 2.43 16.53 -28.30
CA TYR A 182 2.99 17.62 -29.11
C TYR A 182 3.16 18.94 -28.35
N GLN A 183 2.59 19.06 -27.14
CA GLN A 183 2.71 20.30 -26.35
C GLN A 183 4.10 20.38 -25.69
N GLN A 184 4.78 21.52 -25.86
CA GLN A 184 6.19 21.67 -25.50
C GLN A 184 6.46 21.48 -24.01
N ASP A 185 5.59 21.98 -23.14
CA ASP A 185 5.64 21.82 -21.69
C ASP A 185 5.56 20.33 -21.28
N GLN A 186 4.72 19.56 -21.96
CA GLN A 186 4.58 18.12 -21.73
C GLN A 186 5.80 17.35 -22.24
N ILE A 187 6.33 17.71 -23.41
CA ILE A 187 7.57 17.13 -23.94
C ILE A 187 8.73 17.35 -22.96
N MET A 188 8.83 18.55 -22.39
CA MET A 188 9.82 18.88 -21.36
C MET A 188 9.63 18.04 -20.09
N PHE A 189 8.38 17.79 -19.67
CA PHE A 189 8.10 16.88 -18.56
C PHE A 189 8.66 15.48 -18.82
N TYR A 190 8.35 14.86 -19.96
CA TYR A 190 8.84 13.52 -20.30
C TYR A 190 10.37 13.47 -20.41
N SER A 191 10.98 14.49 -21.02
CA SER A 191 12.44 14.60 -21.19
C SER A 191 13.19 14.72 -19.85
N ASN A 192 12.54 15.28 -18.84
CA ASN A 192 13.11 15.46 -17.50
C ASN A 192 12.85 14.28 -16.55
N LEU A 193 12.20 13.20 -17.00
CA LEU A 193 11.93 12.06 -16.16
C LEU A 193 13.24 11.37 -15.72
N PRO A 194 13.42 11.10 -14.41
CA PRO A 194 14.64 10.48 -13.91
C PRO A 194 14.76 9.05 -14.44
N HIS A 195 15.91 8.72 -15.03
CA HIS A 195 16.16 7.41 -15.62
C HIS A 195 17.61 6.95 -15.37
N THR A 196 17.83 5.65 -15.50
CA THR A 196 19.17 5.05 -15.46
C THR A 196 19.94 5.42 -16.73
N GLN A 197 21.09 6.06 -16.59
CA GLN A 197 22.04 6.27 -17.69
C GLN A 197 22.84 4.98 -17.93
N LYS A 198 23.20 4.72 -19.18
CA LYS A 198 24.09 3.60 -19.58
C LYS A 198 25.50 3.83 -19.06
#